data_AF-A0A6C1S009-F1
#
_entry.id   AF-A0A6C1S009-F1
#
_cell.length_a   1.000
_cell.length_b   1.000
_cell.length_c   1.000
_cell.angle_alpha   90.00
_cell.angle_beta   90.00
_cell.angle_gamma   90.00
#
_symmetry.space_group_name_H-M   'P 1'
#
loop_
_entity.id
_entity.type
_entity.pdbx_description
1 polymer ?
#
loop_
_entity_poly.entity_id
_entity_poly.type
_entity_poly.pdbx_seq_one_letter_code
_entity_poly.pdbx_strand_id
1 'polypeptide(L)'
;MVSIFPGVFIILAFTGFFRSSVTGIRPEFILDQKKIQEDWATRSSFTTLLMPLMGLLVFVFNAIAWAVYGLISVFEFLAFLFRAVWWVITWIWNEVIHPVLFFLVKLAWHYIVIWGWRFFKIAFNRIPDAFSAETYKKGFISVLAISFVVLLFYYLSNILEQEWILIVMLFAFTLSVIWFSGFTLYDDSDRPFDEYWTGTMTVNVAITIFITLMSAVIILLLHLFAGTSVQLPVLGIAFGVTQLLIMVFILTLITFMAVNTVIPAYMASGSGIFETKEFLINTGIRLPRILGVIPFVLLGGFITSILTILLGAFLWWSTGTVKESFCNNATENMRTELADVRSDFREFYDTVAQVSLARDYPESQIRRIAVLESRIFSLEQFNRSWIEIMADLPSGIRSTSPIRENISKSDNLFFNQYESILKEIEVAERTLEELLDEQRISPGNAIAEQRVDLARTHLNSLFRDLHQAESKFVLDTRFSEEVIRSIRATNIMWVTGTFLAMIGLVLLMAIMFTPYWIYRTKLYFDLYSYHHEGKSYLAEQLDFYRNRNPNQPLLGFFVVFVFLLIVQAFLMTGLL
;
A
#
# COMPACT_ATOMS: atom_id res chain seq x y z
N MET A 1 6.41 -48.75 -64.65
CA MET A 1 6.50 -49.62 -63.46
C MET A 1 7.11 -51.00 -63.72
N VAL A 2 7.17 -51.51 -64.96
CA VAL A 2 7.73 -52.86 -65.25
C VAL A 2 9.27 -52.92 -65.23
N SER A 3 9.97 -51.81 -65.39
CA SER A 3 11.45 -51.75 -65.44
C SER A 3 12.16 -51.83 -64.08
N ILE A 4 11.45 -51.73 -62.96
CA ILE A 4 12.04 -51.69 -61.61
C ILE A 4 12.23 -53.09 -61.02
N PHE A 5 11.37 -54.05 -61.39
CA PHE A 5 11.35 -55.41 -60.84
C PHE A 5 12.66 -56.20 -61.05
N PRO A 6 13.29 -56.18 -62.25
CA PRO A 6 14.55 -56.90 -62.45
C PRO A 6 15.69 -56.31 -61.60
N GLY A 7 15.74 -54.99 -61.46
CA GLY A 7 16.76 -54.31 -60.67
C GLY A 7 16.65 -54.64 -59.19
N VAL A 8 15.44 -54.58 -58.62
CA VAL A 8 15.19 -54.95 -57.21
C VAL A 8 15.52 -56.42 -56.95
N PHE A 9 15.14 -57.31 -57.88
CA PHE A 9 15.45 -58.74 -57.77
C PHE A 9 16.96 -59.01 -57.74
N ILE A 10 17.73 -58.36 -58.63
CA ILE A 10 19.19 -58.47 -58.65
C ILE A 10 19.79 -57.93 -57.34
N ILE A 11 19.35 -56.78 -56.85
CA ILE A 11 19.81 -56.19 -55.59
C ILE A 11 19.53 -57.14 -54.41
N LEU A 12 18.34 -57.74 -54.35
CA LEU A 12 18.00 -58.71 -53.30
C LEU A 12 18.86 -59.97 -53.41
N ALA A 13 19.08 -60.50 -54.62
CA ALA A 13 19.94 -61.66 -54.82
C ALA A 13 21.38 -61.39 -54.38
N PHE A 14 21.93 -60.23 -54.75
CA PHE A 14 23.26 -59.80 -54.29
C PHE A 14 23.30 -59.60 -52.77
N THR A 15 22.25 -59.04 -52.17
CA THR A 15 22.16 -58.84 -50.71
C THR A 15 22.16 -60.18 -49.98
N GLY A 16 21.41 -61.16 -50.47
CA GLY A 16 21.40 -62.53 -49.94
C GLY A 16 22.78 -63.19 -50.07
N PHE A 17 23.39 -63.11 -51.24
CA PHE A 17 24.72 -63.68 -51.50
C PHE A 17 25.80 -63.03 -50.62
N PHE A 18 25.77 -61.70 -50.51
CA PHE A 18 26.70 -60.93 -49.69
C PHE A 18 26.57 -61.31 -48.21
N ARG A 19 25.34 -61.38 -47.67
CA ARG A 19 25.12 -61.81 -46.30
C ARG A 19 25.68 -63.20 -46.04
N SER A 20 25.44 -64.16 -46.93
CA SER A 20 25.96 -65.51 -46.77
C SER A 20 27.49 -65.54 -46.81
N SER A 21 28.11 -64.72 -47.67
CA SER A 21 29.56 -64.56 -47.74
C SER A 21 30.15 -63.98 -46.44
N VAL A 22 29.46 -63.01 -45.82
CA VAL A 22 29.93 -62.36 -44.57
C VAL A 22 29.69 -63.22 -43.34
N THR A 23 28.53 -63.87 -43.24
CA THR A 23 28.14 -64.66 -42.06
C THR A 23 28.63 -66.10 -42.11
N GLY A 24 29.06 -66.59 -43.27
CA GLY A 24 29.47 -67.98 -43.49
C GLY A 24 28.30 -68.98 -43.55
N ILE A 25 27.06 -68.52 -43.36
CA ILE A 25 25.86 -69.37 -43.33
C ILE A 25 25.26 -69.41 -44.74
N ARG A 26 25.18 -70.61 -45.34
CA ARG A 26 24.50 -70.83 -46.63
C ARG A 26 23.07 -71.30 -46.39
N PRO A 27 22.05 -70.71 -47.05
CA PRO A 27 20.69 -71.19 -46.92
C PRO A 27 20.55 -72.61 -47.48
N GLU A 28 19.84 -73.46 -46.74
CA GLU A 28 19.67 -74.89 -47.07
C GLU A 28 18.97 -75.12 -48.41
N PHE A 29 18.19 -74.14 -48.88
CA PHE A 29 17.45 -74.21 -50.13
C PHE A 29 18.28 -73.81 -51.37
N ILE A 30 19.59 -73.53 -51.25
CA ILE A 30 20.46 -73.28 -52.42
C ILE A 30 20.94 -74.60 -53.00
N LEU A 31 20.78 -74.74 -54.32
CA LEU A 31 21.22 -75.93 -55.04
C LEU A 31 22.72 -75.88 -55.33
N ASP A 32 23.43 -76.95 -54.99
CA ASP A 32 24.83 -77.13 -55.38
C ASP A 32 24.91 -77.56 -56.84
N GLN A 33 25.32 -76.62 -57.69
CA GLN A 33 25.42 -76.82 -59.13
C GLN A 33 26.39 -77.96 -59.49
N LYS A 34 27.50 -78.14 -58.75
CA LYS A 34 28.48 -79.20 -59.04
C LYS A 34 27.88 -80.57 -58.76
N LYS A 35 27.24 -80.71 -57.61
CA LYS A 35 26.59 -81.95 -57.20
C LYS A 35 25.48 -82.37 -58.17
N ILE A 36 24.65 -81.41 -58.61
CA ILE A 36 23.57 -81.69 -59.57
C ILE A 36 24.13 -82.05 -60.95
N GLN A 37 25.20 -81.40 -61.40
CA GLN A 37 25.83 -81.72 -62.69
C GLN A 37 26.47 -83.11 -62.68
N GLU A 38 27.14 -83.50 -61.60
CA GLU A 38 27.73 -84.83 -61.41
C GLU A 38 26.64 -85.93 -61.34
N ASP A 39 25.56 -85.70 -60.59
CA ASP A 39 24.44 -86.63 -60.45
C ASP A 39 23.66 -86.85 -61.76
N TRP A 40 23.65 -85.87 -62.68
CA TRP A 40 22.92 -85.94 -63.94
C TRP A 40 23.77 -86.47 -65.10
N ALA A 41 25.08 -86.19 -65.10
CA ALA A 41 26.03 -86.71 -66.08
C ALA A 41 26.12 -88.25 -66.05
N THR A 42 25.81 -88.88 -64.90
CA THR A 42 25.90 -90.33 -64.70
C THR A 42 24.64 -91.12 -65.08
N ARG A 43 23.51 -90.46 -65.39
CA ARG A 43 22.21 -91.15 -65.57
C ARG A 43 21.90 -91.61 -66.99
N SER A 44 22.22 -90.86 -68.05
CA SER A 44 22.02 -91.25 -69.47
C SER A 44 22.67 -90.26 -70.46
N SER A 45 22.85 -90.64 -71.74
CA SER A 45 23.33 -89.72 -72.79
C SER A 45 22.33 -88.61 -73.14
N PHE A 46 21.03 -88.86 -72.95
CA PHE A 46 19.95 -87.89 -73.19
C PHE A 46 19.93 -86.78 -72.11
N THR A 47 20.21 -87.12 -70.85
CA THR A 47 20.31 -86.14 -69.75
C THR A 47 21.52 -85.21 -69.93
N THR A 48 22.59 -85.68 -70.55
CA THR A 48 23.76 -84.87 -70.92
C THR A 48 23.42 -83.75 -71.90
N LEU A 49 22.49 -83.99 -72.83
CA LEU A 49 22.05 -83.01 -73.83
C LEU A 49 21.18 -81.89 -73.20
N LEU A 50 20.49 -82.20 -72.10
CA LEU A 50 19.69 -81.25 -71.32
C LEU A 50 20.49 -80.50 -70.24
N MET A 51 21.78 -80.82 -70.05
CA MET A 51 22.63 -80.16 -69.04
C MET A 51 22.70 -78.63 -69.14
N PRO A 52 22.81 -78.00 -70.34
CA PRO A 52 22.82 -76.55 -70.44
C PRO A 52 21.50 -75.92 -69.96
N LEU A 53 20.37 -76.55 -70.29
CA LEU A 53 19.04 -76.11 -69.87
C LEU A 53 18.85 -76.28 -68.34
N MET A 54 19.30 -77.41 -67.79
CA MET A 54 19.27 -77.66 -66.35
C MET A 54 20.21 -76.74 -65.58
N GLY A 55 21.40 -76.45 -66.11
CA GLY A 55 22.32 -75.47 -65.55
C GLY A 55 21.71 -74.07 -65.51
N LEU A 56 20.98 -73.68 -66.56
CA LEU A 56 20.25 -72.43 -66.60
C LEU A 56 19.08 -72.41 -65.60
N LEU A 57 18.33 -73.51 -65.46
CA LEU A 57 17.26 -73.62 -64.46
C LEU A 57 17.78 -73.57 -63.02
N VAL A 58 18.89 -74.26 -62.73
CA VAL A 58 19.57 -74.22 -61.42
C VAL A 58 20.10 -72.81 -61.15
N PHE A 59 20.65 -72.13 -62.16
CA PHE A 59 21.09 -70.75 -62.04
C PHE A 59 19.93 -69.79 -61.73
N VAL A 60 18.82 -69.90 -62.47
CA VAL A 60 17.60 -69.09 -62.23
C VAL A 60 17.02 -69.40 -60.85
N PHE A 61 16.94 -70.67 -60.46
CA PHE A 61 16.46 -71.08 -59.15
C PHE A 61 17.36 -70.53 -58.03
N ASN A 62 18.68 -70.65 -58.15
CA ASN A 62 19.61 -70.10 -57.18
C ASN A 62 19.54 -68.57 -57.11
N ALA A 63 19.33 -67.88 -58.24
CA ALA A 63 19.11 -66.44 -58.24
C ALA A 63 17.82 -66.06 -57.47
N ILE A 64 16.73 -66.82 -57.64
CA ILE A 64 15.48 -66.63 -56.89
C ILE A 64 15.69 -66.93 -55.41
N ALA A 65 16.34 -68.05 -55.08
CA ALA A 65 16.70 -68.44 -53.72
C ALA A 65 17.53 -67.34 -53.04
N TRP A 66 18.56 -66.82 -53.71
CA TRP A 66 19.35 -65.70 -53.20
C TRP A 66 18.51 -64.44 -52.99
N ALA A 67 17.58 -64.14 -53.90
CA ALA A 67 16.69 -62.98 -53.77
C ALA A 67 15.73 -63.13 -52.57
N VAL A 68 15.16 -64.32 -52.36
CA VAL A 68 14.32 -64.62 -51.18
C VAL A 68 15.13 -64.50 -49.90
N TYR A 69 16.36 -65.02 -49.87
CA TYR A 69 17.26 -64.87 -48.72
C TYR A 69 17.63 -63.40 -48.45
N GLY A 70 17.87 -62.61 -49.51
CA GLY A 70 18.08 -61.17 -49.41
C GLY A 70 16.88 -60.45 -48.81
N LEU A 71 15.66 -60.82 -49.20
CA LEU A 71 14.43 -60.26 -48.66
C LEU A 71 14.28 -60.54 -47.16
N ILE A 72 14.50 -61.79 -46.74
CA ILE A 72 14.51 -62.18 -45.31
C ILE A 72 15.54 -61.34 -44.54
N SER A 73 16.70 -61.11 -45.13
CA SER A 73 17.78 -60.31 -44.53
C SER A 73 17.40 -58.86 -44.30
N VAL A 74 16.69 -58.25 -45.25
CA VAL A 74 16.17 -56.88 -45.10
C VAL A 74 15.14 -56.83 -43.97
N PHE A 75 14.23 -57.79 -43.88
CA PHE A 75 13.24 -57.84 -42.80
C PHE A 75 13.87 -58.04 -41.42
N GLU A 76 14.87 -58.91 -41.29
CA GLU A 76 15.59 -59.11 -40.04
C GLU A 76 16.38 -57.87 -39.62
N PHE A 77 16.99 -57.17 -40.58
CA PHE A 77 17.67 -55.90 -40.31
C PHE A 77 16.69 -54.80 -39.87
N LEU A 78 15.53 -54.69 -40.52
CA LEU A 78 14.47 -53.77 -40.11
C LEU A 78 13.93 -54.11 -38.71
N ALA A 79 13.75 -55.40 -38.41
CA ALA A 79 13.34 -55.86 -37.08
C ALA A 79 14.41 -55.54 -36.02
N PHE A 80 15.70 -55.68 -36.35
CA PHE A 80 16.80 -55.26 -35.49
C PHE A 80 16.79 -53.75 -35.24
N LEU A 81 16.65 -52.92 -36.29
CA LEU A 81 16.54 -51.47 -36.15
C LEU A 81 15.34 -51.07 -35.30
N PHE A 82 14.17 -51.69 -35.53
CA PHE A 82 12.98 -51.41 -34.73
C PHE A 82 13.19 -51.79 -33.26
N ARG A 83 13.78 -52.95 -32.97
CA ARG A 83 14.14 -53.34 -31.60
C ARG A 83 15.13 -52.37 -30.97
N ALA A 84 16.13 -51.92 -31.72
CA ALA A 84 17.12 -50.95 -31.23
C ALA A 84 16.46 -49.60 -30.90
N VAL A 85 15.61 -49.07 -31.79
CA VAL A 85 14.86 -47.83 -31.56
C VAL A 85 13.91 -47.98 -30.38
N TRP A 86 13.16 -49.08 -30.30
CA TRP A 86 12.26 -49.35 -29.18
C TRP A 86 13.00 -49.48 -27.85
N TRP A 87 14.16 -50.14 -27.85
CA TRP A 87 15.03 -50.21 -26.68
C TRP A 87 15.52 -48.83 -26.26
N VAL A 88 15.95 -47.97 -27.20
CA VAL A 88 16.32 -46.58 -26.89
C VAL A 88 15.14 -45.78 -26.32
N ILE A 89 13.95 -45.87 -26.92
CA ILE A 89 12.75 -45.16 -26.44
C ILE A 89 12.38 -45.60 -25.02
N THR A 90 12.31 -46.92 -24.79
CA THR A 90 11.97 -47.47 -23.46
C THR A 90 13.06 -47.16 -22.43
N TRP A 91 14.33 -47.15 -22.83
CA TRP A 91 15.44 -46.71 -21.99
C TRP A 91 15.33 -45.23 -21.63
N ILE A 92 15.10 -44.33 -22.60
CA ILE A 92 14.89 -42.89 -22.33
C ILE A 92 13.69 -42.67 -21.41
N TRP A 93 12.58 -43.36 -21.66
CA TRP A 93 11.39 -43.26 -20.84
C TRP A 93 11.65 -43.68 -19.39
N ASN A 94 12.26 -44.86 -19.18
CA ASN A 94 12.47 -45.44 -17.85
C ASN A 94 13.60 -44.79 -17.06
N GLU A 95 14.69 -44.39 -17.73
CA GLU A 95 15.89 -43.86 -17.06
C GLU A 95 15.93 -42.34 -16.97
N VAL A 96 15.26 -41.62 -17.89
CA VAL A 96 15.33 -40.16 -17.96
C VAL A 96 13.99 -39.52 -17.63
N ILE A 97 12.94 -39.80 -18.42
CA ILE A 97 11.67 -39.05 -18.32
C ILE A 97 10.94 -39.40 -17.02
N HIS A 98 10.73 -40.69 -16.74
CA HIS A 98 9.94 -41.12 -15.59
C HIS A 98 10.56 -40.69 -14.24
N PRO A 99 11.86 -40.87 -13.97
CA PRO A 99 12.49 -40.41 -12.73
C PRO A 99 12.42 -38.89 -12.56
N VAL A 100 12.62 -38.11 -13.64
CA VAL A 100 12.56 -36.66 -13.56
C VAL A 100 11.14 -36.18 -13.32
N LEU A 101 10.15 -36.70 -14.04
CA LEU A 101 8.75 -36.34 -13.83
C LEU A 101 8.35 -36.63 -12.38
N PHE A 102 8.71 -37.80 -11.86
CA PHE A 102 8.41 -38.18 -10.48
C PHE A 102 9.17 -37.31 -9.46
N PHE A 103 10.42 -36.93 -9.73
CA PHE A 103 11.17 -35.96 -8.93
C PHE A 103 10.49 -34.59 -8.91
N LEU A 104 10.12 -34.04 -10.08
CA LEU A 104 9.43 -32.76 -10.19
C LEU A 104 8.07 -32.78 -9.49
N VAL A 105 7.28 -33.84 -9.68
CA VAL A 105 5.98 -34.01 -8.99
C VAL A 105 6.18 -34.08 -7.48
N LYS A 106 7.21 -34.79 -6.99
CA LYS A 106 7.55 -34.82 -5.56
C LYS A 106 7.98 -33.46 -5.03
N LEU A 107 8.81 -32.71 -5.77
CA LEU A 107 9.19 -31.34 -5.40
C LEU A 107 7.96 -30.43 -5.37
N ALA A 108 7.14 -30.45 -6.40
CA ALA A 108 5.91 -29.65 -6.48
C ALA A 108 4.98 -29.99 -5.31
N TRP A 109 4.76 -31.28 -5.03
CA TRP A 109 3.98 -31.72 -3.88
C TRP A 109 4.55 -31.20 -2.55
N HIS A 110 5.86 -31.29 -2.35
CA HIS A 110 6.47 -30.83 -1.11
C HIS A 110 6.41 -29.30 -0.95
N TYR A 111 6.83 -28.54 -1.96
CA TYR A 111 6.97 -27.08 -1.86
C TYR A 111 5.65 -26.33 -2.07
N ILE A 112 4.69 -26.87 -2.80
CA ILE A 112 3.37 -26.23 -3.00
C ILE A 112 2.39 -26.72 -1.94
N VAL A 113 2.26 -28.04 -1.76
CA VAL A 113 1.20 -28.62 -0.91
C VAL A 113 1.68 -28.74 0.54
N ILE A 114 2.81 -29.41 0.81
CA ILE A 114 3.26 -29.63 2.20
C ILE A 114 3.68 -28.31 2.85
N TRP A 115 4.50 -27.51 2.17
CA TRP A 115 4.88 -26.18 2.64
C TRP A 115 3.67 -25.25 2.74
N GLY A 116 2.81 -25.21 1.72
CA GLY A 116 1.59 -24.40 1.76
C GLY A 116 0.71 -24.74 2.96
N TRP A 117 0.48 -26.03 3.23
CA TRP A 117 -0.27 -26.47 4.41
C TRP A 117 0.43 -26.11 5.74
N ARG A 118 1.75 -26.23 5.81
CA ARG A 118 2.52 -25.84 7.01
C ARG A 118 2.45 -24.33 7.26
N PHE A 119 2.64 -23.52 6.22
CA PHE A 119 2.51 -22.06 6.32
C PHE A 119 1.10 -21.65 6.70
N PHE A 120 0.09 -22.27 6.11
CA PHE A 120 -1.31 -22.11 6.51
C PHE A 120 -1.52 -22.42 7.99
N LYS A 121 -1.03 -23.57 8.47
CA LYS A 121 -1.15 -23.97 9.88
C LYS A 121 -0.45 -22.98 10.83
N ILE A 122 0.76 -22.55 10.51
CA ILE A 122 1.50 -21.55 11.31
C ILE A 122 0.70 -20.23 11.33
N ALA A 123 0.26 -19.75 10.17
CA ALA A 123 -0.50 -18.52 10.02
C ALA A 123 -1.82 -18.56 10.80
N PHE A 124 -2.55 -19.67 10.80
CA PHE A 124 -3.84 -19.77 11.51
C PHE A 124 -3.68 -19.96 13.02
N ASN A 125 -2.66 -20.71 13.46
CA ASN A 125 -2.43 -20.95 14.87
C ASN A 125 -2.05 -19.67 15.65
N ARG A 126 -1.59 -18.62 14.97
CA ARG A 126 -1.23 -17.33 15.60
C ARG A 126 -2.36 -16.32 15.68
N ILE A 127 -3.51 -16.60 15.07
CA ILE A 127 -4.68 -15.71 15.15
C ILE A 127 -5.18 -15.58 16.60
N PRO A 128 -5.38 -16.66 17.38
CA PRO A 128 -5.84 -16.53 18.77
C PRO A 128 -4.87 -15.76 19.67
N ASP A 129 -3.56 -15.93 19.47
CA ASP A 129 -2.53 -15.25 20.26
C ASP A 129 -2.63 -13.72 20.13
N ALA A 130 -3.06 -13.22 18.97
CA ALA A 130 -3.29 -11.80 18.71
C ALA A 130 -4.39 -11.18 19.58
N PHE A 131 -5.30 -12.00 20.11
CA PHE A 131 -6.41 -11.57 20.97
C PHE A 131 -6.23 -11.97 22.44
N SER A 132 -5.10 -12.60 22.80
CA SER A 132 -4.79 -12.90 24.20
C SER A 132 -4.62 -11.60 25.00
N ALA A 133 -5.22 -11.53 26.19
CA ALA A 133 -5.24 -10.29 26.98
C ALA A 133 -3.83 -9.77 27.33
N GLU A 134 -2.91 -10.69 27.64
CA GLU A 134 -1.52 -10.35 27.96
C GLU A 134 -0.77 -9.75 26.76
N THR A 135 -0.80 -10.44 25.61
CA THR A 135 -0.14 -9.95 24.39
C THR A 135 -0.81 -8.67 23.89
N TYR A 136 -2.13 -8.59 23.98
CA TYR A 136 -2.91 -7.41 23.60
C TYR A 136 -2.49 -6.17 24.39
N LYS A 137 -2.37 -6.27 25.72
CA LYS A 137 -1.92 -5.15 26.56
C LYS A 137 -0.55 -4.62 26.13
N LYS A 138 0.40 -5.52 25.82
CA LYS A 138 1.76 -5.18 25.38
C LYS A 138 1.76 -4.53 23.98
N GLY A 139 1.03 -5.12 23.03
CA GLY A 139 0.89 -4.56 21.68
C GLY A 139 0.05 -3.27 21.62
N PHE A 140 -0.86 -3.06 22.58
CA PHE A 140 -1.69 -1.86 22.64
C PHE A 140 -0.88 -0.61 22.90
N ILE A 141 -0.02 -0.62 23.92
CA ILE A 141 0.86 0.52 24.25
C ILE A 141 1.74 0.88 23.04
N SER A 142 2.25 -0.14 22.36
CA SER A 142 3.06 -0.03 21.16
C SER A 142 2.34 0.69 20.01
N VAL A 143 1.17 0.19 19.63
CA VAL A 143 0.39 0.77 18.53
C VAL A 143 -0.19 2.14 18.92
N LEU A 144 -0.53 2.35 20.20
CA LEU A 144 -0.96 3.64 20.72
C LEU A 144 0.12 4.71 20.53
N ALA A 145 1.35 4.41 20.91
CA ALA A 145 2.48 5.33 20.74
C ALA A 145 2.78 5.60 19.26
N ILE A 146 2.79 4.58 18.41
CA ILE A 146 2.96 4.74 16.95
C ILE A 146 1.86 5.62 16.37
N SER A 147 0.59 5.36 16.72
CA SER A 147 -0.57 6.12 16.24
C SER A 147 -0.52 7.57 16.71
N PHE A 148 -0.09 7.81 17.95
CA PHE A 148 0.13 9.14 18.50
C PHE A 148 1.19 9.92 17.73
N VAL A 149 2.35 9.30 17.46
CA VAL A 149 3.43 9.92 16.68
C VAL A 149 2.92 10.31 15.28
N VAL A 150 2.26 9.41 14.57
CA VAL A 150 1.71 9.67 13.23
C VAL A 150 0.74 10.85 13.26
N LEU A 151 -0.25 10.81 14.16
CA LEU A 151 -1.28 11.85 14.22
C LEU A 151 -0.73 13.19 14.69
N LEU A 152 0.23 13.22 15.61
CA LEU A 152 0.88 14.43 16.07
C LEU A 152 1.63 15.13 14.94
N PHE A 153 2.45 14.41 14.18
CA PHE A 153 3.20 15.02 13.07
C PHE A 153 2.30 15.39 11.90
N TYR A 154 1.25 14.61 11.62
CA TYR A 154 0.23 14.99 10.64
C TYR A 154 -0.47 16.29 11.04
N TYR A 155 -0.87 16.41 12.32
CA TYR A 155 -1.48 17.62 12.87
C TYR A 155 -0.53 18.83 12.79
N LEU A 156 0.75 18.66 13.16
CA LEU A 156 1.76 19.71 13.05
C LEU A 156 1.99 20.15 11.59
N SER A 157 1.97 19.21 10.65
CA SER A 157 2.11 19.51 9.22
C SER A 157 0.98 20.41 8.72
N ASN A 158 -0.26 20.12 9.11
CA ASN A 158 -1.43 20.90 8.70
C ASN A 158 -1.49 22.28 9.38
N ILE A 159 -1.14 22.38 10.67
CA ILE A 159 -1.16 23.69 11.37
C ILE A 159 -0.04 24.62 10.88
N LEU A 160 1.14 24.08 10.59
CA LEU A 160 2.27 24.88 10.14
C LEU A 160 2.26 25.11 8.62
N GLU A 161 1.35 24.44 7.90
CA GLU A 161 1.30 24.42 6.43
C GLU A 161 2.67 24.02 5.83
N GLN A 162 3.34 23.05 6.47
CA GLN A 162 4.68 22.58 6.09
C GLN A 162 4.64 21.10 5.73
N GLU A 163 4.72 20.77 4.44
CA GLU A 163 4.67 19.38 3.95
C GLU A 163 5.89 18.54 4.34
N TRP A 164 7.07 19.15 4.51
CA TRP A 164 8.29 18.43 4.88
C TRP A 164 8.20 17.75 6.26
N ILE A 165 7.28 18.19 7.12
CA ILE A 165 6.99 17.55 8.40
C ILE A 165 6.48 16.12 8.21
N LEU A 166 5.83 15.80 7.09
CA LEU A 166 5.41 14.43 6.74
C LEU A 166 6.60 13.48 6.54
N ILE A 167 7.77 14.01 6.12
CA ILE A 167 9.00 13.22 6.03
C ILE A 167 9.50 12.86 7.43
N VAL A 168 9.46 13.81 8.36
CA VAL A 168 9.81 13.59 9.77
C VAL A 168 8.81 12.62 10.43
N MET A 169 7.53 12.70 10.06
CA MET A 169 6.50 11.72 10.47
C MET A 169 6.87 10.30 10.05
N LEU A 170 7.20 10.09 8.76
CA LEU A 170 7.56 8.78 8.22
C LEU A 170 8.78 8.18 8.96
N PHE A 171 9.75 9.04 9.28
CA PHE A 171 10.92 8.70 10.08
C PHE A 171 10.53 8.28 11.51
N ALA A 172 9.77 9.11 12.20
CA ALA A 172 9.36 8.86 13.58
C ALA A 172 8.46 7.62 13.67
N PHE A 173 7.59 7.40 12.69
CA PHE A 173 6.79 6.20 12.54
C PHE A 173 7.67 4.95 12.45
N THR A 174 8.67 4.98 11.56
CA THR A 174 9.53 3.82 11.33
C THR A 174 10.38 3.47 12.56
N LEU A 175 10.93 4.48 13.24
CA LEU A 175 11.62 4.28 14.52
C LEU A 175 10.70 3.66 15.57
N SER A 176 9.47 4.17 15.67
CA SER A 176 8.48 3.67 16.62
C SER A 176 8.14 2.21 16.31
N VAL A 177 7.88 1.87 15.05
CA VAL A 177 7.61 0.50 14.59
C VAL A 177 8.73 -0.45 15.01
N ILE A 178 10.00 -0.10 14.77
CA ILE A 178 11.14 -0.96 15.14
C ILE A 178 11.26 -1.10 16.67
N TRP A 179 11.20 0.02 17.40
CA TRP A 179 11.27 0.05 18.86
C TRP A 179 10.23 -0.87 19.48
N PHE A 180 8.98 -0.71 19.06
CA PHE A 180 7.86 -1.42 19.64
C PHE A 180 7.73 -2.87 19.15
N SER A 181 8.24 -3.21 17.96
CA SER A 181 8.33 -4.61 17.50
C SER A 181 9.30 -5.39 18.39
N GLY A 182 10.46 -4.80 18.70
CA GLY A 182 11.43 -5.39 19.62
C GLY A 182 10.85 -5.57 21.03
N PHE A 183 10.20 -4.53 21.56
CA PHE A 183 9.53 -4.60 22.86
C PHE A 183 8.49 -5.74 22.92
N THR A 184 7.65 -5.87 21.89
CA THR A 184 6.60 -6.89 21.83
C THR A 184 7.15 -8.33 21.78
N LEU A 185 8.29 -8.55 21.13
CA LEU A 185 8.89 -9.89 20.97
C LEU A 185 9.69 -10.36 22.19
N TYR A 186 10.46 -9.47 22.81
CA TYR A 186 11.41 -9.88 23.84
C TYR A 186 10.80 -9.99 25.24
N ASP A 187 9.75 -9.21 25.51
CA ASP A 187 8.93 -9.32 26.72
C ASP A 187 8.10 -10.62 26.77
N ASP A 188 8.09 -11.40 25.68
CA ASP A 188 7.51 -12.75 25.58
C ASP A 188 8.57 -13.85 25.78
N SER A 189 9.86 -13.49 25.87
CA SER A 189 11.01 -14.43 25.88
C SER A 189 11.82 -14.44 27.18
N ASP A 190 11.35 -13.76 28.24
CA ASP A 190 12.02 -13.59 29.54
C ASP A 190 13.45 -13.00 29.48
N ARG A 191 13.82 -12.30 28.39
CA ARG A 191 15.14 -11.66 28.23
C ARG A 191 15.07 -10.16 28.58
N PRO A 192 16.04 -9.61 29.34
CA PRO A 192 16.03 -8.20 29.73
C PRO A 192 16.29 -7.27 28.53
N PHE A 193 15.46 -6.23 28.39
CA PHE A 193 15.46 -5.28 27.28
C PHE A 193 16.74 -4.40 27.19
N ASP A 194 17.45 -4.19 28.30
CA ASP A 194 18.58 -3.25 28.41
C ASP A 194 19.92 -3.74 27.83
N GLU A 195 20.23 -5.04 27.84
CA GLU A 195 21.50 -5.57 27.29
C GLU A 195 21.61 -5.43 25.76
N TYR A 196 20.49 -5.15 25.10
CA TYR A 196 20.34 -5.15 23.64
C TYR A 196 20.52 -3.76 22.99
N TRP A 197 20.40 -2.68 23.77
CA TRP A 197 20.21 -1.32 23.23
C TRP A 197 21.47 -0.68 22.62
N THR A 198 22.67 -1.17 22.92
CA THR A 198 23.91 -0.37 22.83
C THR A 198 24.71 -0.46 21.52
N GLY A 199 24.43 -1.40 20.60
CA GLY A 199 25.19 -1.51 19.33
C GLY A 199 24.38 -1.73 18.05
N THR A 200 23.19 -2.31 18.18
CA THR A 200 22.48 -2.98 17.07
C THR A 200 21.23 -2.26 16.61
N MET A 201 20.51 -1.63 17.55
CA MET A 201 19.44 -0.70 17.25
C MET A 201 19.96 0.47 16.42
N THR A 202 21.16 0.99 16.70
CA THR A 202 21.79 2.12 16.00
C THR A 202 22.07 1.85 14.51
N VAL A 203 22.55 0.66 14.14
CA VAL A 203 22.81 0.28 12.74
C VAL A 203 21.49 0.02 11.98
N ASN A 204 20.51 -0.60 12.64
CA ASN A 204 19.22 -0.91 12.05
C ASN A 204 18.33 0.33 11.90
N VAL A 205 18.39 1.22 12.89
CA VAL A 205 17.86 2.58 12.81
C VAL A 205 18.57 3.33 11.70
N ALA A 206 19.91 3.34 11.62
CA ALA A 206 20.64 4.05 10.55
C ALA A 206 20.30 3.54 9.13
N ILE A 207 20.23 2.23 8.91
CA ILE A 207 19.83 1.64 7.63
C ILE A 207 18.40 2.03 7.28
N THR A 208 17.47 1.92 8.24
CA THR A 208 16.08 2.25 7.98
C THR A 208 15.86 3.75 7.81
N ILE A 209 16.60 4.57 8.54
CA ILE A 209 16.66 6.03 8.36
C ILE A 209 17.12 6.34 6.93
N PHE A 210 18.22 5.73 6.47
CA PHE A 210 18.73 5.93 5.11
C PHE A 210 17.69 5.56 4.06
N ILE A 211 17.02 4.43 4.24
CA ILE A 211 15.99 3.91 3.32
C ILE A 211 14.74 4.78 3.31
N THR A 212 14.30 5.25 4.48
CA THR A 212 13.13 6.11 4.67
C THR A 212 13.39 7.50 4.09
N LEU A 213 14.62 8.03 4.28
CA LEU A 213 15.08 9.29 3.71
C LEU A 213 15.18 9.21 2.18
N MET A 214 15.75 8.11 1.65
CA MET A 214 15.78 7.85 0.21
C MET A 214 14.37 7.75 -0.37
N SER A 215 13.44 7.04 0.27
CA SER A 215 12.04 6.96 -0.20
C SER A 215 11.27 8.26 -0.14
N ALA A 216 11.44 9.05 0.93
CA ALA A 216 10.84 10.37 1.02
C ALA A 216 11.38 11.31 -0.07
N VAL A 217 12.69 11.29 -0.31
CA VAL A 217 13.33 12.03 -1.42
C VAL A 217 12.79 11.56 -2.77
N ILE A 218 12.60 10.26 -2.96
CA ILE A 218 12.03 9.68 -4.19
C ILE A 218 10.59 10.14 -4.42
N ILE A 219 9.74 10.10 -3.40
CA ILE A 219 8.34 10.53 -3.48
C ILE A 219 8.26 12.04 -3.78
N LEU A 220 9.08 12.85 -3.11
CA LEU A 220 9.18 14.29 -3.34
C LEU A 220 9.63 14.58 -4.78
N LEU A 221 10.65 13.85 -5.28
CA LEU A 221 11.10 13.95 -6.66
C LEU A 221 9.99 13.56 -7.64
N LEU A 222 9.27 12.45 -7.41
CA LEU A 222 8.13 12.04 -8.23
C LEU A 222 7.02 13.11 -8.27
N HIS A 223 6.74 13.76 -7.14
CA HIS A 223 5.74 14.82 -7.05
C HIS A 223 6.18 16.10 -7.78
N LEU A 224 7.45 16.50 -7.63
CA LEU A 224 8.05 17.63 -8.35
C LEU A 224 8.11 17.40 -9.87
N PHE A 225 8.34 16.15 -10.31
CA PHE A 225 8.29 15.78 -11.72
C PHE A 225 6.87 15.70 -12.28
N ALA A 226 5.87 15.34 -11.46
CA ALA A 226 4.47 15.29 -11.89
C ALA A 226 3.82 16.68 -12.03
N GLY A 227 4.27 17.68 -11.26
CA GLY A 227 3.65 19.02 -11.19
C GLY A 227 4.21 20.07 -12.16
N THR A 228 5.28 19.79 -12.92
CA THR A 228 5.91 20.81 -13.78
C THR A 228 5.43 20.71 -15.23
N SER A 229 4.89 21.82 -15.75
CA SER A 229 4.35 22.01 -17.10
C SER A 229 5.41 22.03 -18.23
N VAL A 230 6.60 21.49 -18.01
CA VAL A 230 7.72 21.50 -18.98
C VAL A 230 7.72 20.20 -19.77
N GLN A 231 6.83 20.14 -20.78
CA GLN A 231 6.15 18.91 -21.17
C GLN A 231 6.77 18.01 -22.25
N LEU A 232 8.02 18.15 -22.73
CA LEU A 232 8.52 17.23 -23.79
C LEU A 232 9.98 16.75 -23.68
N PRO A 233 11.00 17.59 -23.42
CA PRO A 233 12.39 17.09 -23.30
C PRO A 233 12.66 16.38 -21.97
N VAL A 234 11.95 16.81 -20.91
CA VAL A 234 12.09 16.28 -19.55
C VAL A 234 11.46 14.89 -19.45
N LEU A 235 10.49 14.52 -20.29
CA LEU A 235 9.85 13.19 -20.26
C LEU A 235 10.82 12.04 -20.58
N GLY A 236 11.82 12.26 -21.45
CA GLY A 236 12.84 11.24 -21.77
C GLY A 236 13.77 10.95 -20.59
N ILE A 237 14.15 11.99 -19.83
CA ILE A 237 14.97 11.86 -18.61
C ILE A 237 14.09 11.40 -17.44
N ALA A 238 12.88 11.95 -17.31
CA ALA A 238 11.92 11.60 -16.27
C ALA A 238 11.50 10.14 -16.36
N PHE A 239 11.43 9.53 -17.55
CA PHE A 239 11.17 8.09 -17.67
C PHE A 239 12.31 7.26 -17.08
N GLY A 240 13.56 7.53 -17.46
CA GLY A 240 14.73 6.82 -16.90
C GLY A 240 14.90 7.07 -15.40
N VAL A 241 14.66 8.30 -14.96
CA VAL A 241 14.63 8.67 -13.53
C VAL A 241 13.51 7.93 -12.82
N THR A 242 12.29 7.90 -13.35
CA THR A 242 11.15 7.19 -12.74
C THR A 242 11.40 5.69 -12.64
N GLN A 243 11.98 5.05 -13.67
CA GLN A 243 12.36 3.63 -13.61
C GLN A 243 13.42 3.36 -12.52
N LEU A 244 14.44 4.21 -12.44
CA LEU A 244 15.46 4.12 -11.40
C LEU A 244 14.84 4.35 -10.00
N LEU A 245 13.96 5.33 -9.87
CA LEU A 245 13.23 5.63 -8.64
C LEU A 245 12.29 4.48 -8.24
N ILE A 246 11.64 3.79 -9.18
CA ILE A 246 10.85 2.58 -8.92
C ILE A 246 11.75 1.45 -8.41
N MET A 247 12.92 1.25 -9.03
CA MET A 247 13.89 0.25 -8.55
C MET A 247 14.35 0.55 -7.14
N VAL A 248 14.69 1.81 -6.84
CA VAL A 248 15.10 2.22 -5.49
C VAL A 248 13.92 2.10 -4.51
N PHE A 249 12.69 2.44 -4.92
CA PHE A 249 11.50 2.24 -4.10
C PHE A 249 11.26 0.75 -3.77
N ILE A 250 11.40 -0.14 -4.75
CA ILE A 250 11.29 -1.60 -4.53
C ILE A 250 12.39 -2.08 -3.57
N LEU A 251 13.64 -1.64 -3.77
CA LEU A 251 14.75 -1.98 -2.87
C LEU A 251 14.50 -1.46 -1.45
N THR A 252 13.98 -0.24 -1.33
CA THR A 252 13.54 0.31 -0.04
C THR A 252 12.46 -0.56 0.57
N LEU A 253 11.42 -0.92 -0.17
CA LEU A 253 10.30 -1.70 0.35
C LEU A 253 10.75 -3.09 0.82
N ILE A 254 11.60 -3.75 0.04
CA ILE A 254 12.23 -5.03 0.42
C ILE A 254 13.05 -4.86 1.70
N THR A 255 13.84 -3.80 1.79
CA THR A 255 14.71 -3.60 2.94
C THR A 255 13.90 -3.18 4.18
N PHE A 256 12.85 -2.37 4.02
CA PHE A 256 11.89 -2.04 5.07
C PHE A 256 11.18 -3.29 5.58
N MET A 257 10.75 -4.19 4.70
CA MET A 257 10.20 -5.48 5.10
C MET A 257 11.25 -6.29 5.88
N ALA A 258 12.47 -6.43 5.34
CA ALA A 258 13.54 -7.17 5.99
C ALA A 258 13.88 -6.61 7.40
N VAL A 259 13.96 -5.29 7.55
CA VAL A 259 14.24 -4.67 8.84
C VAL A 259 13.11 -4.87 9.83
N ASN A 260 11.85 -4.71 9.40
CA ASN A 260 10.72 -4.81 10.32
C ASN A 260 10.32 -6.25 10.67
N THR A 261 10.70 -7.25 9.85
CA THR A 261 10.24 -8.63 10.04
C THR A 261 11.36 -9.63 10.33
N VAL A 262 12.52 -9.49 9.69
CA VAL A 262 13.58 -10.50 9.72
C VAL A 262 14.63 -10.18 10.76
N ILE A 263 14.98 -8.90 10.91
CA ILE A 263 16.03 -8.47 11.84
C ILE A 263 15.65 -8.72 13.32
N PRO A 264 14.48 -8.28 13.82
CA PRO A 264 14.10 -8.57 15.21
C PRO A 264 14.13 -10.06 15.54
N ALA A 265 13.71 -10.89 14.58
CA ALA A 265 13.69 -12.34 14.75
C ALA A 265 15.09 -12.98 14.69
N TYR A 266 15.98 -12.48 13.83
CA TYR A 266 17.40 -12.88 13.82
C TYR A 266 18.06 -12.64 15.16
N MET A 267 17.92 -11.41 15.65
CA MET A 267 18.53 -10.97 16.88
C MET A 267 18.04 -11.77 18.09
N ALA A 268 16.74 -12.12 18.10
CA ALA A 268 16.14 -12.88 19.19
C ALA A 268 16.60 -14.35 19.19
N SER A 269 16.91 -14.90 18.02
CA SER A 269 17.43 -16.27 17.88
C SER A 269 18.92 -16.44 18.24
N GLY A 270 19.71 -15.36 18.22
CA GLY A 270 21.15 -15.37 18.50
C GLY A 270 21.55 -14.88 19.89
N SER A 271 22.84 -14.58 20.07
CA SER A 271 23.42 -13.98 21.29
C SER A 271 23.15 -12.49 21.46
N GLY A 272 22.35 -11.88 20.57
CA GLY A 272 22.05 -10.45 20.57
C GLY A 272 23.09 -9.57 19.85
N ILE A 273 24.11 -10.15 19.21
CA ILE A 273 25.11 -9.43 18.40
C ILE A 273 24.75 -9.57 16.92
N PHE A 274 24.70 -8.44 16.18
CA PHE A 274 24.39 -8.46 14.75
C PHE A 274 25.67 -8.57 13.92
N GLU A 275 25.83 -9.72 13.30
CA GLU A 275 26.84 -9.93 12.27
C GLU A 275 26.21 -9.83 10.88
N THR A 276 26.55 -8.79 10.12
CA THR A 276 25.97 -8.52 8.78
C THR A 276 26.13 -9.70 7.82
N LYS A 277 27.30 -10.33 7.81
CA LYS A 277 27.59 -11.46 6.92
C LYS A 277 26.71 -12.67 7.26
N GLU A 278 26.64 -13.03 8.53
CA GLU A 278 25.83 -14.15 8.99
C GLU A 278 24.34 -13.87 8.78
N PHE A 279 23.88 -12.64 9.06
CA PHE A 279 22.52 -12.21 8.78
C PHE A 279 22.14 -12.38 7.31
N LEU A 280 22.99 -11.91 6.37
CA LEU A 280 22.73 -12.03 4.94
C LEU A 280 22.69 -13.48 4.46
N ILE A 281 23.61 -14.33 4.95
CA ILE A 281 23.65 -15.76 4.61
C ILE A 281 22.38 -16.45 5.13
N ASN A 282 22.07 -16.27 6.41
CA ASN A 282 20.92 -16.91 7.06
C ASN A 282 19.60 -16.42 6.46
N THR A 283 19.48 -15.13 6.15
CA THR A 283 18.31 -14.56 5.49
C THR A 283 18.19 -15.06 4.05
N GLY A 284 19.29 -15.11 3.29
CA GLY A 284 19.30 -15.62 1.92
C GLY A 284 18.83 -17.08 1.81
N ILE A 285 19.28 -17.94 2.73
CA ILE A 285 18.84 -19.35 2.82
C ILE A 285 17.35 -19.45 3.18
N ARG A 286 16.80 -18.48 3.91
CA ARG A 286 15.39 -18.44 4.33
C ARG A 286 14.49 -17.71 3.33
N LEU A 287 15.04 -16.93 2.39
CA LEU A 287 14.28 -16.06 1.48
C LEU A 287 13.14 -16.80 0.73
N PRO A 288 13.34 -18.00 0.13
CA PRO A 288 12.25 -18.68 -0.56
C PRO A 288 11.06 -19.02 0.35
N ARG A 289 11.32 -19.30 1.64
CA ARG A 289 10.29 -19.57 2.64
C ARG A 289 9.56 -18.28 3.04
N ILE A 290 10.31 -17.21 3.26
CA ILE A 290 9.75 -15.90 3.59
C ILE A 290 8.85 -15.41 2.45
N LEU A 291 9.25 -15.61 1.19
CA LEU A 291 8.42 -15.26 0.04
C LEU A 291 7.20 -16.19 -0.09
N GLY A 292 7.40 -17.51 0.08
CA GLY A 292 6.34 -18.50 -0.02
C GLY A 292 5.24 -18.35 1.04
N VAL A 293 5.54 -17.75 2.20
CA VAL A 293 4.54 -17.52 3.25
C VAL A 293 3.67 -16.27 3.02
N ILE A 294 4.09 -15.33 2.16
CA ILE A 294 3.42 -14.02 2.01
C ILE A 294 1.90 -14.15 1.81
N PRO A 295 1.37 -15.01 0.91
CA PRO A 295 -0.07 -15.15 0.73
C PRO A 295 -0.81 -15.57 2.00
N PHE A 296 -0.18 -16.42 2.82
CA PHE A 296 -0.77 -16.92 4.07
C PHE A 296 -0.68 -15.90 5.20
N VAL A 297 0.40 -15.11 5.26
CA VAL A 297 0.53 -13.95 6.16
C VAL A 297 -0.57 -12.94 5.87
N LEU A 298 -0.79 -12.62 4.60
CA LEU A 298 -1.84 -11.70 4.18
C LEU A 298 -3.24 -12.23 4.51
N LEU A 299 -3.49 -13.52 4.26
CA LEU A 299 -4.77 -14.16 4.58
C LEU A 299 -5.05 -14.15 6.09
N GLY A 300 -4.10 -14.63 6.90
CA GLY A 300 -4.28 -14.66 8.35
C GLY A 300 -4.30 -13.27 8.98
N GLY A 301 -3.54 -12.32 8.42
CA GLY A 301 -3.60 -10.91 8.79
C GLY A 301 -4.97 -10.32 8.48
N PHE A 302 -5.52 -10.57 7.30
CA PHE A 302 -6.87 -10.17 6.92
C PHE A 302 -7.91 -10.73 7.90
N ILE A 303 -7.89 -12.05 8.18
CA ILE A 303 -8.82 -12.69 9.12
C ILE A 303 -8.71 -12.05 10.51
N THR A 304 -7.49 -11.81 11.00
CA THR A 304 -7.25 -11.16 12.30
C THR A 304 -7.83 -9.74 12.32
N SER A 305 -7.74 -9.01 11.20
CA SER A 305 -8.24 -7.65 11.08
C SER A 305 -9.76 -7.55 10.86
N ILE A 306 -10.47 -8.60 10.41
CA ILE A 306 -11.92 -8.51 10.14
C ILE A 306 -12.68 -8.01 11.37
N LEU A 307 -12.45 -8.62 12.54
CA LEU A 307 -13.17 -8.27 13.76
C LEU A 307 -12.88 -6.83 14.19
N THR A 308 -11.62 -6.41 14.10
CA THR A 308 -11.21 -5.08 14.53
C THR A 308 -11.62 -3.99 13.54
N ILE A 309 -11.67 -4.30 12.24
CA ILE A 309 -12.21 -3.43 11.20
C ILE A 309 -13.71 -3.23 11.40
N LEU A 310 -14.47 -4.30 11.67
CA LEU A 310 -15.90 -4.20 11.95
C LEU A 310 -16.17 -3.37 13.21
N LEU A 311 -15.41 -3.61 14.28
CA LEU A 311 -15.50 -2.81 15.51
C LEU A 311 -15.15 -1.34 15.25
N GLY A 312 -14.06 -1.08 14.51
CA GLY A 312 -13.63 0.26 14.15
C GLY A 312 -14.66 1.00 13.30
N ALA A 313 -15.23 0.33 12.29
CA ALA A 313 -16.29 0.87 11.45
C ALA A 313 -17.56 1.16 12.26
N PHE A 314 -17.93 0.29 13.20
CA PHE A 314 -19.07 0.52 14.10
C PHE A 314 -18.83 1.72 15.01
N LEU A 315 -17.65 1.84 15.63
CA LEU A 315 -17.29 2.99 16.48
C LEU A 315 -17.23 4.29 15.68
N TRP A 316 -16.67 4.27 14.48
CA TRP A 316 -16.67 5.42 13.57
C TRP A 316 -18.09 5.84 13.17
N TRP A 317 -18.93 4.89 12.76
CA TRP A 317 -20.32 5.15 12.37
C TRP A 317 -21.16 5.70 13.53
N SER A 318 -21.07 5.07 14.70
CA SER A 318 -21.82 5.49 15.90
C SER A 318 -21.40 6.88 16.38
N THR A 319 -20.10 7.17 16.44
CA THR A 319 -19.60 8.50 16.79
C THR A 319 -20.01 9.56 15.77
N GLY A 320 -19.97 9.24 14.48
CA GLY A 320 -20.46 10.11 13.41
C GLY A 320 -21.95 10.43 13.57
N THR A 321 -22.78 9.41 13.79
CA THR A 321 -24.24 9.55 13.94
C THR A 321 -24.63 10.38 15.17
N VAL A 322 -24.00 10.10 16.32
CA VAL A 322 -24.24 10.87 17.56
C VAL A 322 -23.82 12.32 17.38
N LYS A 323 -22.67 12.56 16.74
CA LYS A 323 -22.17 13.91 16.48
C LYS A 323 -23.12 14.69 15.56
N GLU A 324 -23.52 14.12 14.44
CA GLU A 324 -24.43 14.76 13.48
C GLU A 324 -25.78 15.11 14.13
N SER A 325 -26.37 14.16 14.86
CA SER A 325 -27.63 14.41 15.59
C SER A 325 -27.48 15.50 16.64
N PHE A 326 -26.39 15.49 17.42
CA PHE A 326 -26.10 16.53 18.41
C PHE A 326 -25.90 17.91 17.74
N CYS A 327 -25.06 17.99 16.71
CA CYS A 327 -24.77 19.24 16.01
C CYS A 327 -26.02 19.83 15.36
N ASN A 328 -26.85 19.02 14.70
CA ASN A 328 -28.06 19.49 14.05
C ASN A 328 -29.08 20.01 15.08
N ASN A 329 -29.37 19.23 16.13
CA ASN A 329 -30.31 19.64 17.17
C ASN A 329 -29.82 20.87 17.95
N ALA A 330 -28.54 20.91 18.32
CA ALA A 330 -27.97 22.04 19.05
C ALA A 330 -27.94 23.32 18.18
N THR A 331 -27.61 23.19 16.90
CA THR A 331 -27.59 24.33 15.97
C THR A 331 -28.99 24.89 15.76
N GLU A 332 -30.00 24.04 15.56
CA GLU A 332 -31.39 24.48 15.41
C GLU A 332 -31.88 25.23 16.66
N ASN A 333 -31.72 24.64 17.84
CA ASN A 333 -32.11 25.26 19.11
C ASN A 333 -31.40 26.61 19.36
N MET A 334 -30.09 26.67 19.08
CA MET A 334 -29.33 27.91 19.24
C MET A 334 -29.73 28.97 18.21
N ARG A 335 -30.09 28.59 16.98
CA ARG A 335 -30.59 29.52 15.96
C ARG A 335 -31.95 30.10 16.34
N THR A 336 -32.85 29.27 16.89
CA THR A 336 -34.14 29.77 17.39
C THR A 336 -33.97 30.73 18.56
N GLU A 337 -33.08 30.41 19.50
CA GLU A 337 -32.75 31.29 20.63
C GLU A 337 -32.07 32.58 20.16
N LEU A 338 -31.15 32.49 19.20
CA LEU A 338 -30.49 33.66 18.63
C LEU A 338 -31.48 34.57 17.91
N ALA A 339 -32.45 34.00 17.18
CA ALA A 339 -33.47 34.79 16.49
C ALA A 339 -34.28 35.64 17.48
N ASP A 340 -34.71 35.04 18.60
CA ASP A 340 -35.47 35.69 19.68
C ASP A 340 -34.67 36.83 20.34
N VAL A 341 -33.44 36.54 20.80
CA VAL A 341 -32.60 37.55 21.46
C VAL A 341 -32.17 38.66 20.48
N ARG A 342 -32.02 38.34 19.19
CA ARG A 342 -31.67 39.32 18.16
C ARG A 342 -32.85 40.20 17.76
N SER A 343 -34.08 39.69 17.77
CA SER A 343 -35.26 40.55 17.59
C SER A 343 -35.38 41.56 18.73
N ASP A 344 -35.22 41.12 19.98
CA ASP A 344 -35.25 42.01 21.15
C ASP A 344 -34.16 43.09 21.07
N PHE A 345 -32.94 42.68 20.72
CA PHE A 345 -31.82 43.62 20.54
C PHE A 345 -32.09 44.62 19.41
N ARG A 346 -32.68 44.18 18.30
CA ARG A 346 -32.98 45.07 17.17
C ARG A 346 -34.08 46.07 17.50
N GLU A 347 -35.14 45.62 18.16
CA GLU A 347 -36.21 46.50 18.63
C GLU A 347 -35.65 47.55 19.61
N PHE A 348 -34.78 47.13 20.54
CA PHE A 348 -34.09 48.05 21.43
C PHE A 348 -33.16 49.02 20.66
N TYR A 349 -32.34 48.52 19.73
CA TYR A 349 -31.40 49.34 18.94
C TYR A 349 -32.12 50.42 18.12
N ASP A 350 -33.23 50.05 17.48
CA ASP A 350 -34.05 50.95 16.68
C ASP A 350 -34.82 51.95 17.56
N THR A 351 -35.20 51.57 18.79
CA THR A 351 -35.89 52.46 19.75
C THR A 351 -34.94 53.41 20.49
N VAL A 352 -33.71 52.98 20.80
CA VAL A 352 -32.64 53.83 21.38
C VAL A 352 -32.27 54.98 20.44
N ALA A 353 -32.63 54.89 19.17
CA ALA A 353 -32.60 56.04 18.26
C ALA A 353 -33.48 57.23 18.71
N GLN A 354 -34.33 57.09 19.74
CA GLN A 354 -35.32 58.10 20.16
C GLN A 354 -35.23 58.57 21.63
N VAL A 355 -34.11 58.33 22.34
CA VAL A 355 -33.73 58.80 23.73
C VAL A 355 -33.73 57.70 24.81
N SER A 356 -32.71 57.81 25.68
CA SER A 356 -32.28 57.02 26.86
C SER A 356 -31.36 55.82 26.64
N LEU A 357 -30.05 56.12 26.84
CA LEU A 357 -28.91 55.35 27.35
C LEU A 357 -28.73 53.89 26.88
N ALA A 358 -27.81 53.72 25.92
CA ALA A 358 -27.15 52.43 25.64
C ALA A 358 -26.49 51.77 26.88
N ARG A 359 -26.37 52.48 28.01
CA ARG A 359 -25.95 51.89 29.29
C ARG A 359 -26.97 50.92 29.88
N ASP A 360 -28.24 51.04 29.51
CA ASP A 360 -29.34 50.30 30.16
C ASP A 360 -29.62 48.94 29.51
N TYR A 361 -29.09 48.68 28.31
CA TYR A 361 -29.20 47.34 27.73
C TYR A 361 -28.38 46.34 28.55
N PRO A 362 -28.96 45.19 28.95
CA PRO A 362 -28.26 44.23 29.78
C PRO A 362 -27.02 43.69 29.06
N GLU A 363 -25.84 43.90 29.66
CA GLU A 363 -24.57 43.34 29.16
C GLU A 363 -24.67 41.81 28.98
N SER A 364 -25.45 41.14 29.84
CA SER A 364 -25.74 39.71 29.75
C SER A 364 -26.41 39.31 28.43
N GLN A 365 -27.26 40.16 27.84
CA GLN A 365 -27.94 39.88 26.57
C GLN A 365 -27.00 40.08 25.37
N ILE A 366 -26.19 41.14 25.37
CA ILE A 366 -25.13 41.35 24.35
C ILE A 366 -24.18 40.16 24.33
N ARG A 367 -23.70 39.78 25.52
CA ARG A 367 -22.85 38.60 25.70
C ARG A 367 -23.54 37.33 25.22
N ARG A 368 -24.84 37.16 25.48
CA ARG A 368 -25.60 35.99 25.04
C ARG A 368 -25.66 35.88 23.52
N ILE A 369 -25.92 36.98 22.80
CA ILE A 369 -25.90 37.01 21.33
C ILE A 369 -24.51 36.60 20.81
N ALA A 370 -23.46 37.24 21.32
CA ALA A 370 -22.09 36.95 20.93
C ALA A 370 -21.70 35.47 21.19
N VAL A 371 -22.13 34.90 22.31
CA VAL A 371 -21.92 33.49 22.65
C VAL A 371 -22.68 32.56 21.71
N LEU A 372 -23.95 32.84 21.41
CA LEU A 372 -24.76 32.04 20.50
C LEU A 372 -24.20 32.04 19.07
N GLU A 373 -23.88 33.21 18.51
CA GLU A 373 -23.31 33.31 17.15
C GLU A 373 -22.00 32.54 17.02
N SER A 374 -21.13 32.64 18.02
CA SER A 374 -19.84 31.94 18.00
C SER A 374 -20.00 30.43 18.17
N ARG A 375 -20.93 29.98 19.03
CA ARG A 375 -21.24 28.56 19.21
C ARG A 375 -21.86 27.94 17.97
N ILE A 376 -22.82 28.61 17.33
CA ILE A 376 -23.43 28.16 16.07
C ILE A 376 -22.34 27.95 15.01
N PHE A 377 -21.44 28.94 14.83
CA PHE A 377 -20.30 28.78 13.93
C PHE A 377 -19.49 27.52 14.28
N SER A 378 -19.14 27.32 15.54
CA SER A 378 -18.34 26.15 15.93
C SER A 378 -19.07 24.83 15.67
N LEU A 379 -20.39 24.77 15.91
CA LEU A 379 -21.19 23.58 15.66
C LEU A 379 -21.28 23.25 14.17
N GLU A 380 -21.40 24.27 13.32
CA GLU A 380 -21.36 24.12 11.86
C GLU A 380 -20.01 23.56 11.39
N GLN A 381 -18.90 24.06 11.96
CA GLN A 381 -17.57 23.53 11.68
C GLN A 381 -17.42 22.08 12.18
N PHE A 382 -17.92 21.77 13.38
CA PHE A 382 -17.89 20.41 13.94
C PHE A 382 -18.79 19.41 13.20
N ASN A 383 -19.82 19.88 12.49
CA ASN A 383 -20.71 19.02 11.72
C ASN A 383 -20.03 18.40 10.50
N ARG A 384 -18.98 19.04 9.98
CA ARG A 384 -18.13 18.52 8.88
C ARG A 384 -17.55 17.15 9.20
N SER A 385 -17.16 16.37 8.20
CA SER A 385 -16.56 15.06 8.45
C SER A 385 -15.28 15.18 9.29
N TRP A 386 -14.96 14.20 10.13
CA TRP A 386 -13.72 14.23 10.91
C TRP A 386 -12.47 14.33 10.04
N ILE A 387 -12.52 13.78 8.83
CA ILE A 387 -11.44 13.85 7.85
C ILE A 387 -11.26 15.30 7.37
N GLU A 388 -12.36 15.99 7.03
CA GLU A 388 -12.31 17.42 6.66
C GLU A 388 -11.80 18.30 7.80
N ILE A 389 -12.27 18.07 9.02
CA ILE A 389 -11.82 18.82 10.21
C ILE A 389 -10.32 18.65 10.41
N MET A 390 -9.79 17.44 10.22
CA MET A 390 -8.37 17.16 10.40
C MET A 390 -7.50 17.68 9.24
N ALA A 391 -8.06 17.78 8.03
CA ALA A 391 -7.39 18.32 6.85
C ALA A 391 -7.34 19.85 6.85
N ASP A 392 -8.36 20.51 7.41
CA ASP A 392 -8.50 21.97 7.43
C ASP A 392 -8.77 22.48 8.85
N LEU A 393 -7.86 22.14 9.76
CA LEU A 393 -7.88 22.62 11.15
C LEU A 393 -7.94 24.14 11.29
N PRO A 394 -7.25 24.94 10.44
CA PRO A 394 -7.32 26.41 10.51
C PRO A 394 -8.72 26.97 10.26
N SER A 395 -9.57 26.31 9.45
CA SER A 395 -10.92 26.82 9.14
C SER A 395 -11.85 26.97 10.34
N GLY A 396 -11.62 26.22 11.41
CA GLY A 396 -12.39 26.36 12.65
C GLY A 396 -11.90 27.50 13.56
N ILE A 397 -10.78 28.13 13.25
CA ILE A 397 -10.23 29.26 13.99
C ILE A 397 -10.68 30.57 13.36
N ARG A 398 -11.55 31.33 14.05
CA ARG A 398 -11.98 32.64 13.56
C ARG A 398 -10.95 33.72 13.90
N SER A 399 -10.62 34.53 12.89
CA SER A 399 -9.81 35.73 13.09
C SER A 399 -10.63 36.85 13.73
N THR A 400 -10.06 37.49 14.76
CA THR A 400 -10.64 38.70 15.37
C THR A 400 -10.19 39.98 14.65
N SER A 401 -9.26 39.89 13.69
CA SER A 401 -8.70 41.06 13.01
C SER A 401 -9.73 41.89 12.25
N PRO A 402 -10.65 41.30 11.45
CA PRO A 402 -11.66 42.07 10.72
C PRO A 402 -12.60 42.84 11.66
N ILE A 403 -12.93 42.25 12.81
CA ILE A 403 -13.80 42.90 13.81
C ILE A 403 -13.07 44.07 14.46
N ARG A 404 -11.78 43.91 14.80
CA ARG A 404 -10.97 45.03 15.32
C ARG A 404 -10.82 46.16 14.32
N GLU A 405 -10.67 45.84 13.04
CA GLU A 405 -10.62 46.84 11.98
C GLU A 405 -11.97 47.58 11.85
N ASN A 406 -13.08 46.86 11.97
CA ASN A 406 -14.41 47.46 11.98
C ASN A 406 -14.64 48.36 13.20
N ILE A 407 -14.18 47.96 14.40
CA ILE A 407 -14.20 48.83 15.59
C ILE A 407 -13.42 50.11 15.29
N SER A 408 -12.18 50.00 14.78
CA SER A 408 -11.36 51.18 14.47
C SER A 408 -11.99 52.09 13.41
N LYS A 409 -12.67 51.54 12.39
CA LYS A 409 -13.44 52.32 11.42
C LYS A 409 -14.64 53.00 12.07
N SER A 410 -15.35 52.30 12.96
CA SER A 410 -16.47 52.84 13.72
C SER A 410 -16.03 53.97 14.65
N ASP A 411 -14.90 53.81 15.35
CA ASP A 411 -14.27 54.83 16.18
C ASP A 411 -13.99 56.10 15.37
N ASN A 412 -13.39 55.97 14.19
CA ASN A 412 -13.09 57.12 13.32
C ASN A 412 -14.37 57.79 12.80
N LEU A 413 -15.39 57.02 12.40
CA LEU A 413 -16.67 57.54 11.94
C LEU A 413 -17.39 58.30 13.06
N PHE A 414 -17.44 57.71 14.25
CA PHE A 414 -18.01 58.34 15.43
C PHE A 414 -17.29 59.64 15.77
N PHE A 415 -15.96 59.64 15.79
CA PHE A 415 -15.18 60.85 16.11
C PHE A 415 -15.43 61.98 15.10
N ASN A 416 -15.48 61.66 13.80
CA ASN A 416 -15.80 62.62 12.76
C ASN A 416 -17.23 63.18 12.89
N GLN A 417 -18.22 62.31 13.17
CA GLN A 417 -19.60 62.74 13.37
C GLN A 417 -19.76 63.58 14.65
N TYR A 418 -19.10 63.16 15.73
CA TYR A 418 -19.07 63.85 17.01
C TYR A 418 -18.47 65.25 16.89
N GLU A 419 -17.33 65.39 16.21
CA GLU A 419 -16.74 66.71 15.92
C GLU A 419 -17.65 67.60 15.05
N SER A 420 -18.33 67.02 14.07
CA SER A 420 -19.28 67.76 13.22
C SER A 420 -20.45 68.31 14.04
N ILE A 421 -21.08 67.46 14.86
CA ILE A 421 -22.21 67.86 15.71
C ILE A 421 -21.78 68.88 16.75
N LEU A 422 -20.60 68.72 17.37
CA LEU A 422 -20.08 69.71 18.32
C LEU A 422 -19.87 71.09 17.68
N LYS A 423 -19.33 71.15 16.45
CA LYS A 423 -19.18 72.41 15.72
C LYS A 423 -20.55 73.04 15.41
N GLU A 424 -21.54 72.23 15.05
CA GLU A 424 -22.91 72.72 14.82
C GLU A 424 -23.57 73.22 16.12
N ILE A 425 -23.35 72.54 17.24
CA ILE A 425 -23.80 72.99 18.58
C ILE A 425 -23.19 74.34 18.91
N GLU A 426 -21.87 74.50 18.74
CA GLU A 426 -21.18 75.77 19.03
C GLU A 426 -21.74 76.93 18.19
N VAL A 427 -22.04 76.69 16.91
CA VAL A 427 -22.66 77.69 16.02
C VAL A 427 -24.11 77.99 16.44
N ALA A 428 -24.88 76.97 16.80
CA ALA A 428 -26.27 77.11 17.24
C ALA A 428 -26.37 77.86 18.59
N GLU A 429 -25.44 77.61 19.52
CA GLU A 429 -25.34 78.34 20.80
C GLU A 429 -25.05 79.81 20.57
N ARG A 430 -24.06 80.17 19.74
CA ARG A 430 -23.77 81.57 19.39
C ARG A 430 -24.97 82.26 18.73
N THR A 431 -25.63 81.58 17.80
CA THR A 431 -26.82 82.10 17.13
C THR A 431 -27.96 82.34 18.13
N LEU A 432 -28.14 81.43 19.09
CA LEU A 432 -29.13 81.59 20.15
C LEU A 432 -28.80 82.77 21.08
N GLU A 433 -27.53 82.96 21.44
CA GLU A 433 -27.07 84.10 22.23
C GLU A 433 -27.34 85.44 21.53
N GLU A 434 -27.00 85.56 20.23
CA GLU A 434 -27.27 86.75 19.43
C GLU A 434 -28.77 87.07 19.35
N LEU A 435 -29.61 86.06 19.14
CA LEU A 435 -31.07 86.21 19.09
C LEU A 435 -31.68 86.58 20.45
N LEU A 436 -31.14 86.05 21.55
CA LEU A 436 -31.55 86.40 22.91
C LEU A 436 -31.21 87.87 23.23
N ASP A 437 -30.06 88.36 22.77
CA ASP A 437 -29.69 89.76 22.92
C ASP A 437 -30.55 90.68 22.03
N GLU A 438 -30.90 90.27 20.80
CA GLU A 438 -31.86 90.98 19.94
C GLU A 438 -33.26 91.06 20.60
N GLN A 439 -33.72 89.97 21.21
CA GLN A 439 -34.99 89.91 21.94
C GLN A 439 -34.97 90.84 23.17
N ARG A 440 -33.83 90.94 23.89
CA ARG A 440 -33.67 91.87 25.02
C ARG A 440 -33.77 93.33 24.59
N ILE A 441 -33.30 93.67 23.39
CA ILE A 441 -33.32 95.04 22.84
C ILE A 441 -34.74 95.42 22.36
N SER A 442 -35.52 94.46 21.85
CA SER A 442 -36.89 94.67 21.35
C SER A 442 -37.93 93.77 22.02
N PRO A 443 -38.20 93.97 23.32
CA PRO A 443 -39.16 93.15 24.06
C PRO A 443 -40.58 93.26 23.47
N GLY A 444 -41.19 92.13 23.13
CA GLY A 444 -42.53 92.04 22.54
C GLY A 444 -42.58 91.84 21.03
N ASN A 445 -41.43 91.73 20.34
CA ASN A 445 -41.39 91.36 18.93
C ASN A 445 -41.64 89.85 18.75
N ALA A 446 -42.87 89.49 18.34
CA ALA A 446 -43.27 88.09 18.11
C ALA A 446 -42.36 87.33 17.13
N ILE A 447 -41.71 88.02 16.18
CA ILE A 447 -40.78 87.40 15.23
C ILE A 447 -39.48 87.02 15.92
N ALA A 448 -38.97 87.85 16.84
CA ALA A 448 -37.76 87.56 17.59
C ALA A 448 -37.98 86.37 18.55
N GLU A 449 -39.14 86.31 19.20
CA GLU A 449 -39.52 85.20 20.09
C GLU A 449 -39.62 83.87 19.32
N GLN A 450 -40.24 83.88 18.12
CA GLN A 450 -40.30 82.70 17.26
C GLN A 450 -38.90 82.20 16.82
N ARG A 451 -37.98 83.11 16.52
CA ARG A 451 -36.60 82.76 16.13
C ARG A 451 -35.81 82.13 17.27
N VAL A 452 -35.96 82.67 18.49
CA VAL A 452 -35.35 82.10 19.70
C VAL A 452 -35.88 80.69 19.95
N ASP A 453 -37.19 80.47 19.82
CA ASP A 453 -37.79 79.13 20.00
C ASP A 453 -37.32 78.13 18.94
N LEU A 454 -37.19 78.56 17.69
CA LEU A 454 -36.68 77.71 16.60
C LEU A 454 -35.19 77.36 16.82
N ALA A 455 -34.36 78.33 17.20
CA ALA A 455 -32.95 78.11 17.53
C ALA A 455 -32.78 77.17 18.73
N ARG A 456 -33.58 77.35 19.79
CA ARG A 456 -33.61 76.46 20.95
C ARG A 456 -34.05 75.04 20.58
N THR A 457 -35.05 74.90 19.71
CA THR A 457 -35.52 73.59 19.24
C THR A 457 -34.44 72.88 18.42
N HIS A 458 -33.74 73.61 17.56
CA HIS A 458 -32.61 73.08 16.79
C HIS A 458 -31.43 72.67 17.67
N LEU A 459 -31.06 73.49 18.65
CA LEU A 459 -30.01 73.15 19.62
C LEU A 459 -30.37 71.87 20.40
N ASN A 460 -31.62 71.76 20.85
CA ASN A 460 -32.11 70.56 21.53
C ASN A 460 -32.13 69.32 20.62
N SER A 461 -32.33 69.46 19.30
CA SER A 461 -32.19 68.33 18.38
C SER A 461 -30.73 67.92 18.20
N LEU A 462 -29.79 68.87 18.11
CA LEU A 462 -28.36 68.56 18.00
C LEU A 462 -27.82 67.83 19.24
N PHE A 463 -28.20 68.26 20.45
CA PHE A 463 -27.84 67.53 21.67
C PHE A 463 -28.41 66.11 21.70
N ARG A 464 -29.62 65.91 21.15
CA ARG A 464 -30.23 64.58 21.03
C ARG A 464 -29.45 63.70 20.06
N ASP A 465 -29.08 64.25 18.90
CA ASP A 465 -28.31 63.54 17.88
C ASP A 465 -26.91 63.16 18.41
N LEU A 466 -26.26 64.06 19.17
CA LEU A 466 -25.00 63.79 19.85
C LEU A 466 -25.11 62.61 20.82
N HIS A 467 -26.12 62.64 21.68
CA HIS A 467 -26.33 61.58 22.68
C HIS A 467 -26.73 60.24 22.05
N GLN A 468 -27.46 60.28 20.94
CA GLN A 468 -27.79 59.10 20.14
C GLN A 468 -26.54 58.49 19.49
N ALA A 469 -25.67 59.33 18.91
CA ALA A 469 -24.41 58.89 18.33
C ALA A 469 -23.50 58.24 19.38
N GLU A 470 -23.36 58.86 20.56
CA GLU A 470 -22.59 58.31 21.68
C GLU A 470 -23.16 56.97 22.16
N SER A 471 -24.48 56.87 22.30
CA SER A 471 -25.15 55.65 22.73
C SER A 471 -24.93 54.50 21.75
N LYS A 472 -25.12 54.74 20.44
CA LYS A 472 -24.86 53.72 19.40
C LYS A 472 -23.41 53.28 19.39
N PHE A 473 -22.48 54.24 19.47
CA PHE A 473 -21.05 53.95 19.52
C PHE A 473 -20.68 53.05 20.71
N VAL A 474 -21.14 53.38 21.92
CA VAL A 474 -20.88 52.56 23.12
C VAL A 474 -21.44 51.15 22.96
N LEU A 475 -22.64 51.01 22.39
CA LEU A 475 -23.28 49.71 22.20
C LEU A 475 -22.53 48.86 21.16
N ASP A 476 -22.15 49.45 20.03
CA ASP A 476 -21.44 48.76 18.94
C ASP A 476 -20.04 48.31 19.39
N THR A 477 -19.34 49.15 20.17
CA THR A 477 -18.04 48.81 20.75
C THR A 477 -18.17 47.67 21.76
N ARG A 478 -19.13 47.74 22.70
CA ARG A 478 -19.40 46.66 23.66
C ARG A 478 -19.78 45.35 22.97
N PHE A 479 -20.64 45.41 21.97
CA PHE A 479 -21.04 44.25 21.18
C PHE A 479 -19.82 43.62 20.51
N SER A 480 -18.99 44.42 19.86
CA SER A 480 -17.79 43.94 19.17
C SER A 480 -16.76 43.35 20.12
N GLU A 481 -16.57 43.92 21.31
CA GLU A 481 -15.72 43.37 22.37
C GLU A 481 -16.21 41.99 22.85
N GLU A 482 -17.52 41.83 23.09
CA GLU A 482 -18.10 40.56 23.49
C GLU A 482 -18.04 39.51 22.36
N VAL A 483 -18.19 39.91 21.10
CA VAL A 483 -17.96 39.04 19.94
C VAL A 483 -16.49 38.57 19.91
N ILE A 484 -15.52 39.46 20.10
CA ILE A 484 -14.09 39.10 20.17
C ILE A 484 -13.83 38.11 21.31
N ARG A 485 -14.40 38.37 22.49
CA ARG A 485 -14.26 37.49 23.66
C ARG A 485 -14.85 36.10 23.40
N SER A 486 -16.05 36.06 22.81
CA SER A 486 -16.74 34.84 22.44
C SER A 486 -15.98 34.02 21.39
N ILE A 487 -15.44 34.69 20.35
CA ILE A 487 -14.58 34.07 19.34
C ILE A 487 -13.35 33.43 19.98
N ARG A 488 -12.66 34.14 20.89
CA ARG A 488 -11.48 33.58 21.58
C ARG A 488 -11.84 32.33 22.39
N ALA A 489 -12.92 32.38 23.17
CA ALA A 489 -13.38 31.22 23.93
C ALA A 489 -13.73 30.04 23.01
N THR A 490 -14.35 30.32 21.87
CA THR A 490 -14.72 29.31 20.88
C THR A 490 -13.50 28.71 20.18
N ASN A 491 -12.50 29.52 19.83
CA ASN A 491 -11.24 29.05 19.27
C ASN A 491 -10.50 28.13 20.27
N ILE A 492 -10.54 28.45 21.57
CA ILE A 492 -9.98 27.57 22.62
C ILE A 492 -10.74 26.24 22.66
N MET A 493 -12.08 26.28 22.67
CA MET A 493 -12.91 25.07 22.63
C MET A 493 -12.65 24.24 21.37
N TRP A 494 -12.46 24.88 20.22
CA TRP A 494 -12.10 24.22 18.97
C TRP A 494 -10.79 23.45 19.11
N VAL A 495 -9.72 24.11 19.55
CA VAL A 495 -8.40 23.49 19.73
C VAL A 495 -8.43 22.37 20.77
N THR A 496 -9.14 22.56 21.89
CA THR A 496 -9.27 21.49 22.90
C THR A 496 -10.11 20.32 22.37
N GLY A 497 -11.19 20.60 21.64
CA GLY A 497 -12.06 19.59 21.05
C GLY A 497 -11.36 18.76 19.97
N THR A 498 -10.61 19.40 19.08
CA THR A 498 -9.80 18.71 18.06
C THR A 498 -8.69 17.88 18.70
N PHE A 499 -8.03 18.38 19.75
CA PHE A 499 -7.05 17.61 20.50
C PHE A 499 -7.64 16.36 21.17
N LEU A 500 -8.82 16.47 21.80
CA LEU A 500 -9.53 15.32 22.36
C LEU A 500 -9.98 14.33 21.28
N ALA A 501 -10.45 14.83 20.14
CA ALA A 501 -10.81 13.99 19.00
C ALA A 501 -9.60 13.22 18.45
N MET A 502 -8.41 13.86 18.40
CA MET A 502 -7.16 13.18 18.04
C MET A 502 -6.81 12.06 19.03
N ILE A 503 -6.94 12.29 20.34
CA ILE A 503 -6.73 11.24 21.35
C ILE A 503 -7.71 10.08 21.12
N GLY A 504 -8.98 10.39 20.85
CA GLY A 504 -9.99 9.38 20.51
C GLY A 504 -9.61 8.58 19.27
N LEU A 505 -9.09 9.24 18.23
CA LEU A 505 -8.63 8.60 17.00
C LEU A 505 -7.38 7.73 17.25
N VAL A 506 -6.41 8.21 18.04
CA VAL A 506 -5.24 7.42 18.46
C VAL A 506 -5.66 6.15 19.17
N LEU A 507 -6.62 6.24 20.10
CA LEU A 507 -7.18 5.08 20.81
C LEU A 507 -7.89 4.12 19.85
N LEU A 508 -8.71 4.64 18.93
CA LEU A 508 -9.40 3.84 17.91
C LEU A 508 -8.40 3.08 17.03
N MET A 509 -7.38 3.77 16.52
CA MET A 509 -6.31 3.18 15.71
C MET A 509 -5.57 2.11 16.50
N ALA A 510 -5.26 2.36 17.79
CA ALA A 510 -4.65 1.35 18.66
C ALA A 510 -5.52 0.10 18.79
N ILE A 511 -6.82 0.25 19.10
CA ILE A 511 -7.75 -0.89 19.18
C ILE A 511 -7.80 -1.66 17.85
N MET A 512 -7.83 -0.95 16.72
CA MET A 512 -7.96 -1.55 15.40
C MET A 512 -6.71 -2.33 14.96
N PHE A 513 -5.53 -1.73 15.15
CA PHE A 513 -4.29 -2.25 14.59
C PHE A 513 -3.50 -3.16 15.55
N THR A 514 -3.78 -3.15 16.86
CA THR A 514 -3.06 -3.98 17.83
C THR A 514 -3.11 -5.48 17.51
N PRO A 515 -4.26 -6.11 17.23
CA PRO A 515 -4.29 -7.54 16.90
C PRO A 515 -3.49 -7.86 15.64
N TYR A 516 -3.61 -7.05 14.59
CA TYR A 516 -2.82 -7.22 13.37
C TYR A 516 -1.31 -7.09 13.65
N TRP A 517 -0.92 -6.09 14.44
CA TRP A 517 0.45 -5.84 14.83
C TRP A 517 1.06 -7.03 15.56
N ILE A 518 0.36 -7.55 16.57
CA ILE A 518 0.79 -8.71 17.36
C ILE A 518 0.90 -9.94 16.46
N TYR A 519 -0.15 -10.21 15.69
CA TYR A 519 -0.22 -11.33 14.76
C TYR A 519 0.99 -11.34 13.84
N ARG A 520 1.22 -10.21 13.15
CA ARG A 520 2.34 -10.04 12.21
C ARG A 520 3.67 -10.30 12.92
N THR A 521 3.88 -9.65 14.06
CA THR A 521 5.14 -9.69 14.79
C THR A 521 5.48 -11.12 15.26
N LYS A 522 4.53 -11.81 15.90
CA LYS A 522 4.71 -13.19 16.37
C LYS A 522 4.88 -14.17 15.21
N LEU A 523 4.08 -14.03 14.15
CA LEU A 523 4.16 -14.88 12.97
C LEU A 523 5.55 -14.82 12.31
N TYR A 524 6.10 -13.62 12.10
CA TYR A 524 7.42 -13.47 11.50
C TYR A 524 8.54 -14.00 12.39
N PHE A 525 8.40 -13.84 13.71
CA PHE A 525 9.32 -14.44 14.66
C PHE A 525 9.39 -15.96 14.55
N ASP A 526 8.23 -16.64 14.52
CA ASP A 526 8.21 -18.09 14.32
C ASP A 526 8.70 -18.51 12.95
N LEU A 527 8.37 -17.73 11.93
CA LEU A 527 8.78 -18.07 10.56
C LEU A 527 10.29 -18.04 10.42
N TYR A 528 10.94 -17.14 11.16
CA TYR A 528 12.38 -17.03 11.21
C TYR A 528 13.03 -18.18 11.97
N SER A 529 12.47 -18.55 13.13
CA SER A 529 12.96 -19.67 13.95
C SER A 529 12.64 -21.03 13.32
N TYR A 530 11.68 -21.10 12.41
CA TYR A 530 11.30 -22.32 11.71
C TYR A 530 12.47 -22.91 10.90
N HIS A 531 13.07 -23.99 11.39
CA HIS A 531 14.10 -24.76 10.71
C HIS A 531 13.54 -26.11 10.26
N HIS A 532 13.88 -26.52 9.03
CA HIS A 532 13.80 -27.94 8.69
C HIS A 532 15.04 -28.59 9.28
N GLU A 533 14.85 -29.51 10.22
CA GLU A 533 15.94 -30.35 10.71
C GLU A 533 16.48 -31.19 9.55
N GLY A 534 17.79 -31.13 9.30
CA GLY A 534 18.48 -31.92 8.28
C GLY A 534 18.68 -31.24 6.92
N LYS A 535 18.97 -32.06 5.90
CA LYS A 535 19.21 -31.59 4.52
C LYS A 535 17.91 -31.02 3.94
N SER A 536 18.03 -30.06 3.01
CA SER A 536 16.85 -29.59 2.28
C SER A 536 16.18 -30.76 1.56
N TYR A 537 14.85 -30.76 1.41
CA TYR A 537 14.15 -31.84 0.71
C TYR A 537 14.69 -32.05 -0.71
N LEU A 538 15.08 -30.96 -1.39
CA LEU A 538 15.78 -31.03 -2.66
C LEU A 538 17.12 -31.77 -2.57
N ALA A 539 17.95 -31.47 -1.56
CA ALA A 539 19.21 -32.18 -1.34
C ALA A 539 18.97 -33.65 -0.96
N GLU A 540 17.96 -33.94 -0.13
CA GLU A 540 17.59 -35.32 0.24
C GLU A 540 17.10 -36.11 -0.98
N GLN A 541 16.26 -35.52 -1.83
CA GLN A 541 15.84 -36.17 -3.09
C GLN A 541 17.02 -36.34 -4.05
N LEU A 542 17.90 -35.34 -4.20
CA LEU A 542 19.11 -35.46 -5.02
C LEU A 542 20.01 -36.59 -4.52
N ASP A 543 20.23 -36.68 -3.21
CA ASP A 543 20.99 -37.78 -2.60
C ASP A 543 20.29 -39.13 -2.79
N PHE A 544 18.96 -39.19 -2.65
CA PHE A 544 18.18 -40.40 -2.90
C PHE A 544 18.36 -40.91 -4.34
N TYR A 545 18.25 -40.04 -5.34
CA TYR A 545 18.42 -40.43 -6.74
C TYR A 545 19.89 -40.74 -7.08
N ARG A 546 20.85 -39.97 -6.53
CA ARG A 546 22.28 -40.23 -6.68
C ARG A 546 22.69 -41.58 -6.09
N ASN A 547 22.16 -41.93 -4.92
CA ASN A 547 22.45 -43.21 -4.26
C ASN A 547 21.78 -44.39 -4.97
N ARG A 548 20.61 -44.17 -5.59
CA ARG A 548 19.90 -45.20 -6.35
C ARG A 548 20.59 -45.56 -7.67
N ASN A 549 21.27 -44.59 -8.31
CA ASN A 549 22.05 -44.85 -9.51
C ASN A 549 23.32 -43.98 -9.55
N PRO A 550 24.47 -44.47 -9.04
CA PRO A 550 25.70 -43.69 -8.95
C PRO A 550 26.24 -43.28 -10.35
N ASN A 551 25.79 -43.94 -11.41
CA ASN A 551 26.14 -43.66 -12.81
C ASN A 551 25.08 -42.82 -13.53
N GLN A 552 24.20 -42.07 -12.85
CA GLN A 552 23.26 -41.12 -13.46
C GLN A 552 23.78 -39.65 -13.41
N PRO A 553 24.78 -39.26 -14.23
CA PRO A 553 25.09 -37.85 -14.46
C PRO A 553 23.96 -37.15 -15.27
N LEU A 554 23.11 -37.92 -15.95
CA LEU A 554 22.05 -37.42 -16.83
C LEU A 554 20.92 -36.71 -16.08
N LEU A 555 20.60 -37.07 -14.83
CA LEU A 555 19.61 -36.33 -14.04
C LEU A 555 20.10 -34.90 -13.77
N GLY A 556 21.40 -34.74 -13.46
CA GLY A 556 22.03 -33.44 -13.28
C GLY A 556 22.02 -32.62 -14.56
N PHE A 557 22.45 -33.20 -15.69
CA PHE A 557 22.43 -32.51 -16.99
C PHE A 557 21.01 -32.19 -17.47
N PHE A 558 20.02 -33.06 -17.22
CA PHE A 558 18.64 -32.83 -17.61
C PHE A 558 17.96 -31.79 -16.71
N VAL A 559 18.21 -31.79 -15.41
CA VAL A 559 17.74 -30.72 -14.51
C VAL A 559 18.35 -29.38 -14.92
N VAL A 560 19.64 -29.34 -15.24
CA VAL A 560 20.30 -28.14 -15.79
C VAL A 560 19.68 -27.74 -17.12
N PHE A 561 19.38 -28.68 -18.01
CA PHE A 561 18.78 -28.42 -19.31
C PHE A 561 17.33 -27.91 -19.20
N VAL A 562 16.50 -28.52 -18.36
CA VAL A 562 15.13 -28.05 -18.08
C VAL A 562 15.16 -26.70 -17.38
N PHE A 563 16.08 -26.50 -16.44
CA PHE A 563 16.30 -25.20 -15.81
C PHE A 563 16.69 -24.14 -16.84
N LEU A 564 17.62 -24.44 -17.76
CA LEU A 564 17.99 -23.56 -18.87
C LEU A 564 16.81 -23.27 -19.79
N LEU A 565 15.95 -24.24 -20.09
CA LEU A 565 14.74 -24.03 -20.88
C LEU A 565 13.70 -23.17 -20.15
N ILE A 566 13.52 -23.35 -18.84
CA ILE A 566 12.63 -22.51 -18.03
C ILE A 566 13.17 -21.09 -17.96
N VAL A 567 14.47 -20.91 -17.70
CA VAL A 567 15.13 -19.60 -17.69
C VAL A 567 15.04 -18.93 -19.06
N GLN A 568 15.26 -19.67 -20.14
CA GLN A 568 15.14 -19.15 -21.50
C GLN A 568 13.69 -18.77 -21.84
N ALA A 569 12.70 -19.58 -21.43
CA ALA A 569 11.29 -19.24 -21.58
C ALA A 569 10.94 -17.98 -20.78
N PHE A 570 11.41 -17.86 -19.54
CA PHE A 570 11.19 -16.69 -18.69
C PHE A 570 11.83 -15.42 -19.27
N LEU A 571 13.07 -15.53 -19.79
CA LEU A 571 13.77 -14.45 -20.48
C LEU A 571 13.05 -14.03 -21.77
N MET A 572 12.47 -14.97 -22.51
CA MET A 572 11.70 -14.67 -23.71
C MET A 572 10.33 -14.07 -23.40
N THR A 573 9.72 -14.39 -22.25
CA THR A 573 8.45 -13.77 -21.81
C THR A 573 8.63 -12.45 -21.07
N GLY A 574 9.82 -12.14 -20.53
CA GLY A 574 10.14 -10.90 -19.83
C GLY A 574 10.61 -9.74 -20.72
N LEU A 575 10.43 -9.87 -22.04
CA LEU A 575 10.68 -8.82 -23.05
C LEU A 575 9.38 -8.26 -23.65
N LEU A 576 8.27 -8.44 -22.95
CA LEU A 576 6.96 -7.81 -23.16
C LEU A 576 6.52 -7.15 -21.85
#